data_AF-A0A4S2KXM1-F1
#
_entry.id   AF-A0A4S2KXM1-F1
#
_cell.length_a   1.000
_cell.length_b   1.000
_cell.length_c   1.000
_cell.angle_alpha   90.00
_cell.angle_beta   90.00
_cell.angle_gamma   90.00
#
_symmetry.space_group_name_H-M   'P 1'
#
loop_
_entity.id
_entity.type
_entity.pdbx_description
1 polymer ?
#
loop_
_entity_poly.entity_id
_entity_poly.type
_entity_poly.pdbx_seq_one_letter_code
_entity_poly.pdbx_strand_id
1 'polypeptide(L)'
;MSEITVRKARREDCETIRALIQELADFEKIPDGPHIDSKTLERDGFDGQPLYLCNVATSNEEIIGYTVSYYTYSTWCGKSMYLGDIYVKPDFRGKHVGSMLLKAVAKEAVENGCHKLDFVVLNWNPAQEFYKRFGASDVTITVRKARREDCETIRALMQELADFEKIDGPQMDSKALERDGFDGQPLYLCNVATSNEKIVGYTLFYYIYSSWCGKSMCLEDIYVTPDFRGKHVGSMLIKSVAKEAVENGCHKLDFVVLNWNPAQEFYKRLGAVDATVKYQGHCYLRIYINLFTMSEITVRKARREDCEAIRALIQELADFEKMPDGPQNDSKALERDGFDGQPLYLCNVATSNDKIVGYTLFYYTYSTWCGKSMYLDDIYVTPDFRGKHVGSMLLKAVAKEAVENGCHKLDFVVLNWNPAQEFYKRLGAVDILNGLRILNATTSCYRKVPNREFFYWLTIIFNRVDYDRIQSVGPDRACAEWLLKNGASVRWKGFSEHLKDYNKLLLEENRCYIQAVDATDSGITHVGFPYFVGCRYIDEIKLIRCYYLYNTALPLLSAVKDSLTTLEIKDCKSITDEGVRSLKNLKNLKTLKLAGIPYLEDKASLRKELAEALPNCTIELE
;
A
#
# COMPACT_ATOMS: atom_id res chain seq x y z
N MET A 1 -58.20 6.52 -14.30
CA MET A 1 -56.77 6.65 -14.71
C MET A 1 -56.61 5.97 -16.04
N SER A 2 -55.67 6.42 -16.88
CA SER A 2 -55.17 5.60 -17.98
C SER A 2 -54.57 4.31 -17.44
N GLU A 3 -54.64 3.23 -18.22
CA GLU A 3 -53.93 2.00 -17.87
C GLU A 3 -52.42 2.22 -18.02
N ILE A 4 -51.67 1.85 -16.99
CA ILE A 4 -50.21 1.90 -17.00
C ILE A 4 -49.70 0.47 -17.15
N THR A 5 -48.88 0.23 -18.17
CA THR A 5 -48.28 -1.09 -18.42
C THR A 5 -46.75 -0.97 -18.42
N VAL A 6 -46.05 -2.11 -18.22
CA VAL A 6 -44.60 -2.20 -18.39
C VAL A 6 -44.29 -3.30 -19.38
N ARG A 7 -43.46 -3.00 -20.38
CA ARG A 7 -43.03 -3.92 -21.44
C ARG A 7 -41.53 -3.81 -21.66
N LYS A 8 -40.94 -4.78 -22.37
CA LYS A 8 -39.61 -4.60 -22.95
C LYS A 8 -39.60 -3.40 -23.88
N ALA A 9 -38.46 -2.71 -23.91
CA ALA A 9 -38.21 -1.72 -24.94
C ALA A 9 -38.14 -2.36 -26.32
N ARG A 10 -38.39 -1.56 -27.35
CA ARG A 10 -38.28 -1.86 -28.77
C ARG A 10 -37.27 -0.90 -29.40
N ARG A 11 -36.77 -1.26 -30.59
CA ARG A 11 -35.88 -0.43 -31.40
C ARG A 11 -36.42 0.99 -31.61
N GLU A 12 -37.72 1.11 -31.90
CA GLU A 12 -38.46 2.37 -32.06
C GLU A 12 -38.57 3.24 -30.80
N ASP A 13 -38.34 2.70 -29.59
CA ASP A 13 -38.42 3.47 -28.35
C ASP A 13 -37.16 4.32 -28.10
N CYS A 14 -36.05 4.07 -28.81
CA CYS A 14 -34.72 4.58 -28.44
C CYS A 14 -34.61 6.11 -28.42
N GLU A 15 -35.34 6.84 -29.27
CA GLU A 15 -35.36 8.30 -29.25
C GLU A 15 -36.05 8.84 -27.99
N THR A 16 -37.20 8.26 -27.62
CA THR A 16 -37.92 8.64 -26.40
C THR A 16 -37.17 8.22 -25.14
N ILE A 17 -36.51 7.05 -25.14
CA ILE A 17 -35.61 6.64 -24.06
C ILE A 17 -34.44 7.63 -23.93
N ARG A 18 -33.82 8.06 -25.04
CA ARG A 18 -32.75 9.08 -25.02
C ARG A 18 -33.23 10.42 -24.46
N ALA A 19 -34.46 10.84 -24.73
CA ALA A 19 -35.06 12.01 -24.10
C ALA A 19 -35.24 11.83 -22.58
N LEU A 20 -35.69 10.66 -22.13
CA LEU A 20 -35.85 10.37 -20.70
C LEU A 20 -34.52 10.24 -19.95
N ILE A 21 -33.45 9.76 -20.61
CA ILE A 21 -32.08 9.79 -20.05
C ILE A 21 -31.59 11.23 -19.89
N GLN A 22 -32.03 12.17 -20.75
CA GLN A 22 -31.79 13.61 -20.53
C GLN A 22 -32.52 14.10 -19.28
N GLU A 23 -33.82 13.83 -19.15
CA GLU A 23 -34.59 14.25 -17.96
C GLU A 23 -34.00 13.69 -16.65
N LEU A 24 -33.43 12.48 -16.68
CA LEU A 24 -32.70 11.91 -15.54
C LEU A 24 -31.40 12.69 -15.25
N ALA A 25 -30.56 12.94 -16.25
CA ALA A 25 -29.30 13.66 -16.08
C ALA A 25 -29.50 15.12 -15.65
N ASP A 26 -30.56 15.78 -16.14
CA ASP A 26 -30.96 17.13 -15.76
C ASP A 26 -31.45 17.15 -14.29
N PHE A 27 -32.23 16.14 -13.87
CA PHE A 27 -32.63 15.94 -12.47
C PHE A 27 -31.43 15.68 -11.57
N GLU A 28 -30.46 14.87 -12.01
CA GLU A 28 -29.24 14.54 -11.28
C GLU A 28 -28.13 15.61 -11.36
N LYS A 29 -28.35 16.68 -12.14
CA LYS A 29 -27.47 17.85 -12.31
C LYS A 29 -26.10 17.51 -12.92
N ILE A 30 -26.07 16.59 -13.87
CA ILE A 30 -24.85 16.21 -14.60
C ILE A 30 -24.52 17.31 -15.61
N PRO A 31 -23.39 18.04 -15.48
CA PRO A 31 -23.18 19.34 -16.14
C PRO A 31 -23.07 19.28 -17.67
N ASP A 32 -22.64 18.14 -18.23
CA ASP A 32 -22.46 17.94 -19.67
C ASP A 32 -23.48 16.96 -20.28
N GLY A 33 -24.39 16.42 -19.47
CA GLY A 33 -25.43 15.48 -19.86
C GLY A 33 -24.93 14.12 -20.42
N PRO A 34 -25.85 13.29 -20.93
CA PRO A 34 -25.54 12.00 -21.55
C PRO A 34 -25.04 12.17 -22.99
N HIS A 35 -23.76 11.85 -23.23
CA HIS A 35 -23.13 11.93 -24.57
C HIS A 35 -23.57 10.84 -25.56
N ILE A 36 -24.26 9.79 -25.11
CA ILE A 36 -24.79 8.73 -25.96
C ILE A 36 -25.94 9.28 -26.84
N ASP A 37 -26.07 8.83 -28.10
CA ASP A 37 -27.19 9.18 -28.97
C ASP A 37 -28.21 8.03 -29.10
N SER A 38 -29.36 8.31 -29.73
CA SER A 38 -30.42 7.31 -29.92
C SER A 38 -29.97 6.11 -30.75
N LYS A 39 -29.08 6.32 -31.74
CA LYS A 39 -28.54 5.26 -32.61
C LYS A 39 -27.52 4.37 -31.89
N THR A 40 -26.75 4.93 -30.96
CA THR A 40 -25.83 4.15 -30.12
C THR A 40 -26.60 3.28 -29.13
N LEU A 41 -27.66 3.82 -28.51
CA LEU A 41 -28.62 3.01 -27.74
C LEU A 41 -29.25 1.91 -28.60
N GLU A 42 -29.72 2.25 -29.80
CA GLU A 42 -30.34 1.31 -30.74
C GLU A 42 -29.40 0.14 -31.05
N ARG A 43 -28.15 0.43 -31.42
CA ARG A 43 -27.11 -0.57 -31.69
C ARG A 43 -26.83 -1.43 -30.46
N ASP A 44 -26.49 -0.80 -29.34
CA ASP A 44 -25.97 -1.50 -28.15
C ASP A 44 -27.05 -2.26 -27.38
N GLY A 45 -28.34 -1.93 -27.58
CA GLY A 45 -29.47 -2.60 -26.97
C GLY A 45 -30.19 -3.63 -27.86
N PHE A 46 -30.04 -3.56 -29.19
CA PHE A 46 -30.85 -4.36 -30.13
C PHE A 46 -30.08 -5.05 -31.27
N ASP A 47 -28.79 -4.77 -31.46
CA ASP A 47 -27.95 -5.49 -32.44
C ASP A 47 -27.13 -6.60 -31.75
N GLY A 48 -26.95 -7.74 -32.44
CA GLY A 48 -26.06 -8.82 -32.02
C GLY A 48 -26.39 -9.41 -30.64
N GLN A 49 -25.49 -9.20 -29.67
CA GLN A 49 -25.71 -9.54 -28.26
C GLN A 49 -25.89 -8.23 -27.47
N PRO A 50 -27.10 -7.93 -26.95
CA PRO A 50 -27.37 -6.70 -26.22
C PRO A 50 -26.42 -6.48 -25.03
N LEU A 51 -25.82 -5.29 -24.96
CA LEU A 51 -25.02 -4.85 -23.83
C LEU A 51 -25.89 -4.46 -22.63
N TYR A 52 -27.16 -4.10 -22.88
CA TYR A 52 -28.14 -3.79 -21.85
C TYR A 52 -29.54 -4.34 -22.19
N LEU A 53 -30.36 -4.49 -21.15
CA LEU A 53 -31.77 -4.81 -21.19
C LEU A 53 -32.57 -3.59 -20.72
N CYS A 54 -33.58 -3.19 -21.49
CA CYS A 54 -34.46 -2.07 -21.14
C CYS A 54 -35.92 -2.49 -21.05
N ASN A 55 -36.62 -1.97 -20.04
CA ASN A 55 -38.08 -2.03 -19.92
C ASN A 55 -38.63 -0.61 -19.85
N VAL A 56 -39.70 -0.34 -20.57
CA VAL A 56 -40.41 0.95 -20.59
C VAL A 56 -41.78 0.82 -19.94
N ALA A 57 -42.19 1.87 -19.24
CA ALA A 57 -43.55 2.03 -18.73
C ALA A 57 -44.34 2.93 -19.68
N THR A 58 -45.55 2.52 -20.07
CA THR A 58 -46.41 3.27 -20.98
C THR A 58 -47.78 3.59 -20.36
N SER A 59 -48.35 4.73 -20.76
CA SER A 59 -49.69 5.20 -20.39
C SER A 59 -50.32 5.85 -21.62
N ASN A 60 -51.43 5.30 -22.14
CA ASN A 60 -52.00 5.71 -23.44
C ASN A 60 -50.93 5.70 -24.55
N GLU A 61 -50.18 4.59 -24.64
CA GLU A 61 -49.04 4.36 -25.57
C GLU A 61 -47.81 5.26 -25.36
N GLU A 62 -47.94 6.46 -24.78
CA GLU A 62 -46.82 7.34 -24.39
C GLU A 62 -45.88 6.65 -23.38
N ILE A 63 -44.56 6.73 -23.59
CA ILE A 63 -43.56 6.24 -22.62
C ILE A 63 -43.37 7.29 -21.51
N ILE A 64 -43.66 6.88 -20.29
CA ILE A 64 -43.68 7.71 -19.07
C ILE A 64 -42.56 7.37 -18.09
N GLY A 65 -41.73 6.37 -18.40
CA GLY A 65 -40.58 5.95 -17.61
C GLY A 65 -39.85 4.77 -18.24
N TYR A 66 -38.61 4.53 -17.81
CA TYR A 66 -37.76 3.45 -18.33
C TYR A 66 -36.86 2.85 -17.23
N THR A 67 -36.23 1.73 -17.57
CA THR A 67 -35.14 1.10 -16.81
C THR A 67 -34.03 0.68 -17.76
N VAL A 68 -32.77 0.89 -17.41
CA VAL A 68 -31.62 0.26 -18.08
C VAL A 68 -30.94 -0.67 -17.09
N SER A 69 -30.73 -1.92 -17.48
CA SER A 69 -30.15 -2.96 -16.62
C SER A 69 -29.24 -3.88 -17.43
N TYR A 70 -28.27 -4.55 -16.80
CA TYR A 70 -27.36 -5.46 -17.50
C TYR A 70 -26.87 -6.58 -16.58
N TYR A 71 -26.40 -7.68 -17.18
CA TYR A 71 -25.84 -8.80 -16.43
C TYR A 71 -24.46 -8.47 -15.88
N THR A 72 -24.22 -8.86 -14.64
CA THR A 72 -22.92 -8.77 -13.97
C THR A 72 -22.52 -10.13 -13.42
N TYR A 73 -21.26 -10.29 -13.02
CA TYR A 73 -20.78 -11.53 -12.43
C TYR A 73 -20.08 -11.27 -11.10
N SER A 74 -20.60 -11.88 -10.03
CA SER A 74 -20.03 -11.86 -8.69
C SER A 74 -19.12 -13.07 -8.51
N THR A 75 -17.89 -12.86 -8.04
CA THR A 75 -17.00 -13.96 -7.64
C THR A 75 -17.49 -14.71 -6.39
N TRP A 76 -18.49 -14.18 -5.67
CA TRP A 76 -19.04 -14.76 -4.43
C TRP A 76 -20.35 -15.51 -4.64
N CYS A 77 -21.16 -15.10 -5.62
CA CYS A 77 -22.49 -15.67 -5.87
C CYS A 77 -22.83 -15.85 -7.35
N GLY A 78 -21.84 -15.80 -8.26
CA GLY A 78 -22.03 -16.04 -9.68
C GLY A 78 -22.85 -14.96 -10.39
N LYS A 79 -23.70 -15.39 -11.33
CA LYS A 79 -24.48 -14.49 -12.19
C LYS A 79 -25.33 -13.54 -11.34
N SER A 80 -25.28 -12.26 -11.67
CA SER A 80 -25.94 -11.16 -10.97
C SER A 80 -26.56 -10.22 -12.00
N MET A 81 -27.37 -9.25 -11.56
CA MET A 81 -27.88 -8.18 -12.40
C MET A 81 -27.53 -6.83 -11.77
N TYR A 82 -27.27 -5.83 -12.60
CA TYR A 82 -27.13 -4.44 -12.18
C TYR A 82 -28.25 -3.62 -12.82
N LEU A 83 -28.97 -2.84 -12.02
CA LEU A 83 -29.86 -1.78 -12.49
C LEU A 83 -29.02 -0.50 -12.62
N GLY A 84 -28.81 -0.07 -13.86
CA GLY A 84 -28.11 1.18 -14.20
C GLY A 84 -28.99 2.38 -13.90
N ASP A 85 -30.04 2.54 -14.70
CA ASP A 85 -30.97 3.66 -14.59
C ASP A 85 -32.38 3.17 -14.26
N ILE A 86 -33.13 3.97 -13.52
CA ILE A 86 -34.60 3.94 -13.50
C ILE A 86 -35.14 5.37 -13.43
N TYR A 87 -36.05 5.70 -14.35
CA TYR A 87 -36.66 7.02 -14.41
C TYR A 87 -38.16 6.94 -14.61
N VAL A 88 -38.87 7.93 -14.05
CA VAL A 88 -40.31 8.15 -14.23
C VAL A 88 -40.53 9.66 -14.35
N LYS A 89 -41.27 10.09 -15.39
CA LYS A 89 -41.66 11.49 -15.60
C LYS A 89 -42.32 12.07 -14.34
N PRO A 90 -42.10 13.34 -13.96
CA PRO A 90 -42.54 13.90 -12.68
C PRO A 90 -44.02 13.65 -12.38
N ASP A 91 -44.90 13.90 -13.35
CA ASP A 91 -46.35 13.74 -13.22
C ASP A 91 -46.83 12.30 -13.00
N PHE A 92 -45.96 11.32 -13.19
CA PHE A 92 -46.23 9.88 -13.00
C PHE A 92 -45.53 9.30 -11.76
N ARG A 93 -44.73 10.09 -11.05
CA ARG A 93 -44.18 9.72 -9.73
C ARG A 93 -45.33 9.56 -8.73
N GLY A 94 -45.16 8.68 -7.74
CA GLY A 94 -46.23 8.28 -6.81
C GLY A 94 -47.28 7.31 -7.39
N LYS A 95 -47.54 7.28 -8.70
CA LYS A 95 -48.53 6.38 -9.36
C LYS A 95 -48.03 4.93 -9.55
N HIS A 96 -47.23 4.41 -8.62
CA HIS A 96 -46.59 3.08 -8.61
C HIS A 96 -45.72 2.69 -9.83
N VAL A 97 -45.54 3.56 -10.84
CA VAL A 97 -44.82 3.25 -12.10
C VAL A 97 -43.40 2.72 -11.85
N GLY A 98 -42.63 3.37 -10.96
CA GLY A 98 -41.30 2.91 -10.56
C GLY A 98 -41.31 1.52 -9.91
N SER A 99 -42.35 1.20 -9.12
CA SER A 99 -42.54 -0.15 -8.55
C SER A 99 -42.81 -1.21 -9.60
N MET A 100 -43.50 -0.86 -10.69
CA MET A 100 -43.76 -1.78 -11.81
C MET A 100 -42.49 -2.02 -12.62
N LEU A 101 -41.73 -0.96 -12.90
CA LEU A 101 -40.43 -1.01 -13.58
C LEU A 101 -39.39 -1.82 -12.80
N LEU A 102 -39.22 -1.55 -11.50
CA LEU A 102 -38.28 -2.29 -10.65
C LEU A 102 -38.68 -3.78 -10.54
N LYS A 103 -39.99 -4.09 -10.46
CA LYS A 103 -40.48 -5.48 -10.50
C LYS A 103 -40.18 -6.18 -11.82
N ALA A 104 -40.21 -5.48 -12.96
CA ALA A 104 -39.85 -6.08 -14.25
C ALA A 104 -38.36 -6.45 -14.31
N VAL A 105 -37.47 -5.58 -13.80
CA VAL A 105 -36.02 -5.87 -13.69
C VAL A 105 -35.74 -7.00 -12.69
N ALA A 106 -36.36 -6.99 -11.51
CA ALA A 106 -36.23 -8.06 -10.53
C ALA A 106 -36.77 -9.42 -11.05
N LYS A 107 -37.87 -9.40 -11.83
CA LYS A 107 -38.40 -10.58 -12.50
C LYS A 107 -37.40 -11.13 -13.52
N GLU A 108 -36.87 -10.28 -14.40
CA GLU A 108 -35.84 -10.67 -15.38
C GLU A 108 -34.62 -11.32 -14.70
N ALA A 109 -34.14 -10.73 -13.61
CA ALA A 109 -33.03 -11.26 -12.83
C ALA A 109 -33.32 -12.68 -12.31
N VAL A 110 -34.50 -12.91 -11.72
CA VAL A 110 -34.90 -14.23 -11.19
C VAL A 110 -35.07 -15.25 -12.32
N GLU A 111 -35.77 -14.92 -13.39
CA GLU A 111 -36.00 -15.84 -14.53
C GLU A 111 -34.70 -16.21 -15.26
N ASN A 112 -33.68 -15.34 -15.20
CA ASN A 112 -32.37 -15.60 -15.78
C ASN A 112 -31.32 -16.15 -14.80
N GLY A 113 -31.71 -16.51 -13.58
CA GLY A 113 -30.81 -17.15 -12.59
C GLY A 113 -29.77 -16.21 -11.99
N CYS A 114 -30.09 -14.92 -11.82
CA CYS A 114 -29.24 -13.97 -11.09
C CYS A 114 -29.47 -14.09 -9.57
N HIS A 115 -28.38 -14.20 -8.81
CA HIS A 115 -28.43 -14.37 -7.35
C HIS A 115 -28.65 -13.07 -6.57
N LYS A 116 -28.52 -11.91 -7.22
CA LYS A 116 -28.79 -10.58 -6.64
C LYS A 116 -29.03 -9.52 -7.73
N LEU A 117 -29.62 -8.39 -7.32
CA LEU A 117 -29.78 -7.16 -8.09
C LEU A 117 -29.03 -6.02 -7.37
N ASP A 118 -27.96 -5.52 -7.97
CA ASP A 118 -27.18 -4.37 -7.50
C ASP A 118 -27.63 -3.06 -8.19
N PHE A 119 -27.37 -1.91 -7.57
CA PHE A 119 -27.47 -0.58 -8.18
C PHE A 119 -26.76 0.47 -7.30
N VAL A 120 -26.59 1.69 -7.83
CA VAL A 120 -26.08 2.86 -7.10
C VAL A 120 -27.16 3.96 -7.11
N VAL A 121 -27.20 4.76 -6.06
CA VAL A 121 -28.12 5.90 -5.91
C VAL A 121 -27.33 7.08 -5.38
N LEU A 122 -27.51 8.28 -5.93
CA LEU A 122 -26.85 9.48 -5.40
C LEU A 122 -27.27 9.73 -3.94
N ASN A 123 -26.32 10.16 -3.11
CA ASN A 123 -26.51 10.31 -1.66
C ASN A 123 -27.59 11.32 -1.24
N TRP A 124 -27.98 12.24 -2.13
CA TRP A 124 -29.08 13.20 -1.95
C TRP A 124 -30.39 12.78 -2.64
N ASN A 125 -30.36 11.77 -3.53
CA ASN A 125 -31.51 11.43 -4.38
C ASN A 125 -32.60 10.72 -3.53
N PRO A 126 -33.84 11.25 -3.44
CA PRO A 126 -34.89 10.74 -2.56
C PRO A 126 -35.39 9.32 -2.93
N ALA A 127 -34.96 8.77 -4.07
CA ALA A 127 -35.26 7.39 -4.46
C ALA A 127 -34.74 6.34 -3.45
N GLN A 128 -33.77 6.67 -2.58
CA GLN A 128 -33.30 5.77 -1.51
C GLN A 128 -34.46 5.17 -0.68
N GLU A 129 -35.44 6.00 -0.28
CA GLU A 129 -36.61 5.55 0.48
C GLU A 129 -37.62 4.75 -0.35
N PHE A 130 -37.56 4.85 -1.68
CA PHE A 130 -38.29 3.95 -2.56
C PHE A 130 -37.63 2.56 -2.60
N TYR A 131 -36.31 2.49 -2.75
CA TYR A 131 -35.58 1.21 -2.80
C TYR A 131 -35.62 0.43 -1.48
N LYS A 132 -35.46 1.11 -0.33
CA LYS A 132 -35.54 0.47 1.00
C LYS A 132 -36.87 -0.29 1.21
N ARG A 133 -37.98 0.22 0.68
CA ARG A 133 -39.30 -0.44 0.72
C ARG A 133 -39.39 -1.73 -0.10
N PHE A 134 -38.45 -1.95 -1.01
CA PHE A 134 -38.29 -3.20 -1.77
C PHE A 134 -37.22 -4.13 -1.17
N GLY A 135 -36.77 -3.87 0.06
CA GLY A 135 -35.77 -4.68 0.76
C GLY A 135 -34.32 -4.39 0.38
N ALA A 136 -34.07 -3.30 -0.37
CA ALA A 136 -32.71 -2.87 -0.65
C ALA A 136 -32.04 -2.37 0.64
N SER A 137 -30.87 -2.95 0.96
CA SER A 137 -29.99 -2.46 2.01
C SER A 137 -28.94 -1.53 1.41
N ASP A 138 -28.63 -0.42 2.08
CA ASP A 138 -27.46 0.34 1.72
C ASP A 138 -26.21 -0.44 2.15
N VAL A 139 -25.47 -0.96 1.17
CA VAL A 139 -24.21 -1.68 1.40
C VAL A 139 -22.99 -0.75 1.36
N THR A 140 -23.20 0.57 1.27
CA THR A 140 -22.14 1.57 1.38
C THR A 140 -21.44 1.42 2.72
N ILE A 141 -20.12 1.42 2.65
CA ILE A 141 -19.22 1.42 3.80
C ILE A 141 -18.56 2.79 3.83
N THR A 142 -18.62 3.47 4.98
CA THR A 142 -17.87 4.70 5.20
C THR A 142 -16.89 4.48 6.35
N VAL A 143 -15.76 5.20 6.35
CA VAL A 143 -14.80 5.17 7.46
C VAL A 143 -14.65 6.58 8.01
N ARG A 144 -14.78 6.73 9.32
CA ARG A 144 -14.69 8.00 10.05
C ARG A 144 -13.85 7.84 11.31
N LYS A 145 -13.36 8.95 11.88
CA LYS A 145 -12.84 8.93 13.26
C LYS A 145 -13.96 8.51 14.22
N ALA A 146 -13.56 7.79 15.27
CA ALA A 146 -14.45 7.46 16.38
C ALA A 146 -14.91 8.72 17.13
N ARG A 147 -15.99 8.57 17.87
CA ARG A 147 -16.61 9.56 18.75
C ARG A 147 -16.73 8.92 20.15
N ARG A 148 -16.89 9.75 21.18
CA ARG A 148 -17.09 9.28 22.56
C ARG A 148 -18.25 8.28 22.68
N GLU A 149 -19.37 8.56 22.02
CA GLU A 149 -20.55 7.69 21.90
C GLU A 149 -20.30 6.31 21.27
N ASP A 150 -19.20 6.12 20.51
CA ASP A 150 -18.88 4.83 19.89
C ASP A 150 -18.25 3.82 20.89
N CYS A 151 -17.75 4.28 22.04
CA CYS A 151 -16.84 3.49 22.89
C CYS A 151 -17.45 2.19 23.42
N GLU A 152 -18.74 2.16 23.73
CA GLU A 152 -19.43 0.93 24.13
C GLU A 152 -19.49 -0.10 22.99
N THR A 153 -19.72 0.36 21.75
CA THR A 153 -19.72 -0.51 20.55
C THR A 153 -18.31 -0.96 20.19
N ILE A 154 -17.31 -0.07 20.30
CA ILE A 154 -15.89 -0.42 20.08
C ILE A 154 -15.44 -1.48 21.09
N ARG A 155 -15.81 -1.34 22.37
CA ARG A 155 -15.51 -2.36 23.40
C ARG A 155 -16.17 -3.71 23.09
N ALA A 156 -17.40 -3.72 22.57
CA ALA A 156 -18.04 -4.96 22.13
C ALA A 156 -17.29 -5.63 20.95
N LEU A 157 -16.81 -4.84 19.99
CA LEU A 157 -16.00 -5.34 18.87
C LEU A 157 -14.59 -5.79 19.30
N MET A 158 -14.01 -5.19 20.35
CA MET A 158 -12.79 -5.69 21.00
C MET A 158 -13.02 -7.06 21.65
N GLN A 159 -14.20 -7.32 22.23
CA GLN A 159 -14.56 -8.65 22.71
C GLN A 159 -14.72 -9.64 21.55
N GLU A 160 -15.39 -9.27 20.44
CA GLU A 160 -15.45 -10.13 19.25
C GLU A 160 -14.07 -10.46 18.66
N LEU A 161 -13.13 -9.51 18.70
CA LEU A 161 -11.73 -9.74 18.30
C LEU A 161 -11.06 -10.74 19.25
N ALA A 162 -11.17 -10.55 20.57
CA ALA A 162 -10.61 -11.46 21.57
C ALA A 162 -11.19 -12.88 21.46
N ASP A 163 -12.51 -13.00 21.25
CA ASP A 163 -13.22 -14.28 21.06
C ASP A 163 -12.77 -14.98 19.77
N PHE A 164 -12.58 -14.23 18.68
CA PHE A 164 -12.04 -14.74 17.43
C PHE A 164 -10.59 -15.21 17.58
N GLU A 165 -9.76 -14.43 18.30
CA GLU A 165 -8.34 -14.71 18.51
C GLU A 165 -8.05 -15.71 19.65
N LYS A 166 -9.08 -16.07 20.44
CA LYS A 166 -9.05 -17.03 21.56
C LYS A 166 -8.13 -16.58 22.71
N ILE A 167 -8.18 -15.30 23.02
CA ILE A 167 -7.50 -14.66 24.15
C ILE A 167 -8.53 -14.13 25.16
N ASP A 168 -8.09 -13.72 26.34
CA ASP A 168 -8.98 -13.10 27.32
C ASP A 168 -9.59 -11.78 26.80
N GLY A 169 -10.77 -11.43 27.31
CA GLY A 169 -11.49 -10.23 26.88
C GLY A 169 -10.88 -8.91 27.39
N PRO A 170 -11.18 -7.77 26.73
CA PRO A 170 -10.82 -6.44 27.20
C PRO A 170 -11.21 -6.19 28.67
N GLN A 171 -10.21 -5.95 29.52
CA GLN A 171 -10.38 -5.75 30.97
C GLN A 171 -10.89 -4.34 31.34
N MET A 172 -10.76 -3.37 30.44
CA MET A 172 -11.24 -2.00 30.65
C MET A 172 -12.74 -1.88 30.39
N ASP A 173 -13.38 -0.85 30.96
CA ASP A 173 -14.76 -0.49 30.61
C ASP A 173 -14.80 0.60 29.53
N SER A 174 -16.00 0.87 28.99
CA SER A 174 -16.19 1.93 27.99
C SER A 174 -15.81 3.31 28.50
N LYS A 175 -15.87 3.57 29.82
CA LYS A 175 -15.53 4.88 30.41
C LYS A 175 -14.02 5.11 30.50
N ALA A 176 -13.23 4.07 30.76
CA ALA A 176 -11.79 4.12 30.59
C ALA A 176 -11.44 4.42 29.12
N LEU A 177 -12.06 3.70 28.18
CA LEU A 177 -11.87 3.91 26.75
C LEU A 177 -12.24 5.36 26.32
N GLU A 178 -13.39 5.88 26.77
CA GLU A 178 -13.80 7.28 26.56
C GLU A 178 -12.76 8.28 27.09
N ARG A 179 -12.32 8.12 28.35
CA ARG A 179 -11.34 9.01 28.97
C ARG A 179 -10.03 9.00 28.19
N ASP A 180 -9.52 7.81 27.89
CA ASP A 180 -8.16 7.63 27.37
C ASP A 180 -8.04 7.99 25.88
N GLY A 181 -9.16 7.98 25.14
CA GLY A 181 -9.24 8.36 23.73
C GLY A 181 -9.78 9.76 23.45
N PHE A 182 -10.46 10.40 24.41
CA PHE A 182 -11.19 11.66 24.15
C PHE A 182 -11.02 12.75 25.22
N ASP A 183 -10.33 12.51 26.34
CA ASP A 183 -9.98 13.54 27.32
C ASP A 183 -8.52 13.99 27.18
N GLY A 184 -8.26 15.29 27.31
CA GLY A 184 -6.90 15.84 27.33
C GLY A 184 -6.11 15.59 26.03
N GLN A 185 -4.95 14.95 26.15
CA GLN A 185 -4.15 14.48 25.01
C GLN A 185 -4.47 12.99 24.78
N PRO A 186 -5.09 12.60 23.66
CA PRO A 186 -5.56 11.24 23.45
C PRO A 186 -4.40 10.26 23.35
N LEU A 187 -4.50 9.16 24.11
CA LEU A 187 -3.48 8.11 24.22
C LEU A 187 -3.54 7.13 23.04
N TYR A 188 -4.71 7.01 22.41
CA TYR A 188 -4.93 6.30 21.17
C TYR A 188 -5.83 7.11 20.23
N LEU A 189 -5.77 6.78 18.94
CA LEU A 189 -6.69 7.21 17.90
C LEU A 189 -7.48 5.99 17.43
N CYS A 190 -8.74 6.21 17.04
CA CYS A 190 -9.60 5.14 16.52
C CYS A 190 -10.38 5.61 15.30
N ASN A 191 -10.46 4.75 14.29
CA ASN A 191 -11.35 4.91 13.14
C ASN A 191 -12.37 3.77 13.15
N VAL A 192 -13.61 4.07 12.78
CA VAL A 192 -14.70 3.09 12.69
C VAL A 192 -15.24 3.04 11.27
N ALA A 193 -15.49 1.82 10.78
CA ALA A 193 -16.20 1.56 9.55
C ALA A 193 -17.70 1.42 9.86
N THR A 194 -18.55 2.14 9.14
CA THR A 194 -20.00 2.10 9.35
C THR A 194 -20.76 1.69 8.10
N SER A 195 -21.88 0.98 8.28
CA SER A 195 -22.86 0.63 7.25
C SER A 195 -24.26 0.74 7.84
N ASN A 196 -25.15 1.51 7.20
CA ASN A 196 -26.43 1.94 7.79
C ASN A 196 -26.25 2.50 9.22
N GLU A 197 -25.29 3.41 9.38
CA GLU A 197 -24.84 4.05 10.63
C GLU A 197 -24.24 3.13 11.71
N LYS A 198 -24.57 1.84 11.73
CA LYS A 198 -23.97 0.83 12.61
C LYS A 198 -22.49 0.67 12.33
N ILE A 199 -21.68 0.55 13.38
CA ILE A 199 -20.27 0.19 13.27
C ILE A 199 -20.16 -1.30 12.90
N VAL A 200 -19.38 -1.61 11.86
CA VAL A 200 -19.14 -2.96 11.34
C VAL A 200 -17.67 -3.39 11.41
N GLY A 201 -16.79 -2.50 11.88
CA GLY A 201 -15.37 -2.73 12.13
C GLY A 201 -14.68 -1.49 12.68
N TYR A 202 -13.50 -1.65 13.27
CA TYR A 202 -12.72 -0.56 13.86
C TYR A 202 -11.21 -0.76 13.66
N THR A 203 -10.44 0.31 13.89
CA THR A 203 -8.99 0.25 14.13
C THR A 203 -8.64 1.01 15.41
N LEU A 204 -7.70 0.52 16.20
CA LEU A 204 -7.09 1.27 17.31
C LEU A 204 -5.59 1.43 17.04
N PHE A 205 -5.08 2.65 17.11
CA PHE A 205 -3.72 2.97 16.68
C PHE A 205 -3.17 4.20 17.42
N TYR A 206 -1.86 4.35 17.55
CA TYR A 206 -1.23 5.43 18.33
C TYR A 206 0.13 5.86 17.73
N TYR A 207 0.61 7.04 18.11
CA TYR A 207 1.94 7.51 17.70
C TYR A 207 3.03 6.83 18.54
N ILE A 208 4.13 6.49 17.88
CA ILE A 208 5.37 6.00 18.49
C ILE A 208 6.57 6.80 17.96
N TYR A 209 7.66 6.87 18.71
CA TYR A 209 8.90 7.46 18.24
C TYR A 209 9.93 6.36 18.02
N SER A 210 10.56 6.34 16.85
CA SER A 210 11.60 5.37 16.50
C SER A 210 12.96 6.05 16.58
N SER A 211 13.83 5.59 17.49
CA SER A 211 15.25 5.97 17.59
C SER A 211 15.99 5.92 16.23
N TRP A 212 15.52 5.08 15.30
CA TRP A 212 16.07 4.87 13.96
C TRP A 212 15.55 5.81 12.87
N CYS A 213 14.33 6.36 12.99
CA CYS A 213 13.68 7.10 11.90
C CYS A 213 12.64 8.14 12.36
N GLY A 214 12.67 8.57 13.62
CA GLY A 214 11.79 9.59 14.16
C GLY A 214 10.31 9.16 14.28
N LYS A 215 9.42 10.14 14.13
CA LYS A 215 7.97 9.99 14.34
C LYS A 215 7.38 8.87 13.49
N SER A 216 6.62 8.00 14.13
CA SER A 216 6.10 6.75 13.59
C SER A 216 4.69 6.48 14.14
N MET A 217 4.01 5.45 13.66
CA MET A 217 2.68 5.04 14.13
C MET A 217 2.63 3.53 14.37
N CYS A 218 1.81 3.08 15.31
CA CYS A 218 1.51 1.67 15.58
C CYS A 218 -0.01 1.46 15.47
N LEU A 219 -0.43 0.45 14.73
CA LEU A 219 -1.80 -0.07 14.67
C LEU A 219 -1.86 -1.30 15.58
N GLU A 220 -2.58 -1.17 16.69
CA GLU A 220 -2.76 -2.22 17.69
C GLU A 220 -3.82 -3.22 17.19
N ASP A 221 -5.05 -2.73 17.02
CA ASP A 221 -6.20 -3.54 16.61
C ASP A 221 -6.67 -3.17 15.20
N ILE A 222 -7.09 -4.18 14.44
CA ILE A 222 -8.09 -4.01 13.38
C ILE A 222 -9.07 -5.17 13.39
N TYR A 223 -10.37 -4.85 13.47
CA TYR A 223 -11.45 -5.84 13.41
C TYR A 223 -12.50 -5.48 12.38
N VAL A 224 -13.09 -6.51 11.75
CA VAL A 224 -14.27 -6.41 10.90
C VAL A 224 -15.20 -7.58 11.23
N THR A 225 -16.45 -7.25 11.53
CA THR A 225 -17.54 -8.21 11.80
C THR A 225 -17.66 -9.25 10.67
N PRO A 226 -18.02 -10.53 10.94
CA PRO A 226 -17.96 -11.60 9.95
C PRO A 226 -18.70 -11.28 8.64
N ASP A 227 -19.92 -10.72 8.74
CA ASP A 227 -20.78 -10.34 7.60
C ASP A 227 -20.17 -9.29 6.67
N PHE A 228 -19.13 -8.57 7.11
CA PHE A 228 -18.47 -7.50 6.37
C PHE A 228 -17.04 -7.85 5.94
N ARG A 229 -16.55 -9.06 6.29
CA ARG A 229 -15.33 -9.62 5.71
C ARG A 229 -15.52 -9.88 4.21
N GLY A 230 -14.44 -9.84 3.44
CA GLY A 230 -14.49 -9.92 1.97
C GLY A 230 -14.99 -8.64 1.25
N LYS A 231 -15.87 -7.84 1.87
CA LYS A 231 -16.45 -6.60 1.31
C LYS A 231 -15.50 -5.38 1.37
N HIS A 232 -14.19 -5.59 1.23
CA HIS A 232 -13.12 -4.58 1.27
C HIS A 232 -13.03 -3.66 2.52
N VAL A 233 -13.89 -3.80 3.53
CA VAL A 233 -13.94 -2.94 4.73
C VAL A 233 -12.59 -2.77 5.43
N GLY A 234 -11.86 -3.87 5.64
CA GLY A 234 -10.52 -3.82 6.24
C GLY A 234 -9.52 -2.98 5.41
N SER A 235 -9.61 -3.01 4.07
CA SER A 235 -8.77 -2.18 3.20
C SER A 235 -9.12 -0.69 3.31
N MET A 236 -10.38 -0.35 3.61
CA MET A 236 -10.80 1.04 3.83
C MET A 236 -10.29 1.54 5.20
N LEU A 237 -10.39 0.70 6.23
CA LEU A 237 -9.87 0.95 7.56
C LEU A 237 -8.35 1.19 7.56
N ILE A 238 -7.54 0.28 7.00
CA ILE A 238 -6.08 0.48 6.94
C ILE A 238 -5.71 1.72 6.12
N LYS A 239 -6.41 2.00 5.02
CA LYS A 239 -6.18 3.23 4.25
C LYS A 239 -6.45 4.50 5.07
N SER A 240 -7.38 4.49 6.02
CA SER A 240 -7.62 5.64 6.92
C SER A 240 -6.48 5.83 7.94
N VAL A 241 -5.92 4.75 8.48
CA VAL A 241 -4.78 4.79 9.41
C VAL A 241 -3.50 5.23 8.68
N ALA A 242 -3.21 4.64 7.52
CA ALA A 242 -2.09 5.03 6.67
C ALA A 242 -2.19 6.49 6.18
N LYS A 243 -3.41 7.00 5.95
CA LYS A 243 -3.66 8.42 5.66
C LYS A 243 -3.28 9.30 6.85
N GLU A 244 -3.77 8.98 8.07
CA GLU A 244 -3.44 9.74 9.28
C GLU A 244 -1.92 9.76 9.52
N ALA A 245 -1.24 8.62 9.33
CA ALA A 245 0.21 8.51 9.44
C ALA A 245 0.93 9.48 8.50
N VAL A 246 0.58 9.48 7.21
CA VAL A 246 1.19 10.36 6.20
C VAL A 246 0.87 11.84 6.44
N GLU A 247 -0.38 12.19 6.74
CA GLU A 247 -0.78 13.58 6.98
C GLU A 247 -0.13 14.17 8.24
N ASN A 248 0.22 13.33 9.23
CA ASN A 248 0.91 13.74 10.45
C ASN A 248 2.43 13.54 10.40
N GLY A 249 3.02 13.26 9.22
CA GLY A 249 4.47 13.15 9.04
C GLY A 249 5.12 11.95 9.72
N CYS A 250 4.40 10.83 9.83
CA CYS A 250 4.98 9.58 10.34
C CYS A 250 5.76 8.87 9.23
N HIS A 251 6.97 8.42 9.55
CA HIS A 251 7.83 7.71 8.61
C HIS A 251 7.36 6.27 8.36
N LYS A 252 6.75 5.61 9.35
CA LYS A 252 6.39 4.17 9.30
C LYS A 252 5.15 3.79 10.11
N LEU A 253 4.52 2.66 9.78
CA LEU A 253 3.35 2.07 10.45
C LEU A 253 3.62 0.61 10.91
N ASP A 254 3.62 0.39 12.23
CA ASP A 254 3.74 -0.92 12.92
C ASP A 254 2.38 -1.62 13.05
N PHE A 255 2.34 -2.96 13.13
CA PHE A 255 1.20 -3.73 13.65
C PHE A 255 1.54 -5.21 13.97
N VAL A 256 0.70 -5.83 14.79
CA VAL A 256 0.78 -7.23 15.23
C VAL A 256 -0.11 -8.12 14.36
N VAL A 257 0.30 -9.38 14.09
CA VAL A 257 -0.61 -10.39 13.50
C VAL A 257 -0.30 -11.78 14.06
N LEU A 258 -1.34 -12.50 14.54
CA LEU A 258 -1.22 -13.90 14.95
C LEU A 258 -0.79 -14.80 13.78
N ASN A 259 0.11 -15.74 14.04
CA ASN A 259 0.72 -16.60 13.01
C ASN A 259 -0.25 -17.58 12.33
N TRP A 260 -1.44 -17.80 12.89
CA TRP A 260 -2.54 -18.56 12.28
C TRP A 260 -3.64 -17.66 11.69
N ASN A 261 -3.67 -16.36 12.01
CA ASN A 261 -4.76 -15.46 11.60
C ASN A 261 -4.68 -15.22 10.07
N PRO A 262 -5.74 -15.55 9.30
CA PRO A 262 -5.72 -15.48 7.82
C PRO A 262 -5.60 -14.05 7.27
N ALA A 263 -5.69 -13.02 8.12
CA ALA A 263 -5.46 -11.63 7.73
C ALA A 263 -4.03 -11.38 7.19
N GLN A 264 -3.03 -12.21 7.51
CA GLN A 264 -1.67 -12.12 6.96
C GLN A 264 -1.63 -11.90 5.44
N GLU A 265 -2.38 -12.72 4.68
CA GLU A 265 -2.43 -12.61 3.22
C GLU A 265 -3.14 -11.34 2.73
N PHE A 266 -4.02 -10.77 3.54
CA PHE A 266 -4.63 -9.47 3.29
C PHE A 266 -3.63 -8.32 3.51
N TYR A 267 -2.80 -8.36 4.57
CA TYR A 267 -1.74 -7.37 4.79
C TYR A 267 -0.64 -7.44 3.70
N LYS A 268 -0.19 -8.65 3.32
CA LYS A 268 0.79 -8.83 2.23
C LYS A 268 0.30 -8.22 0.92
N ARG A 269 -0.98 -8.40 0.57
CA ARG A 269 -1.62 -7.75 -0.60
C ARG A 269 -1.73 -6.23 -0.51
N LEU A 270 -1.60 -5.64 0.68
CA LEU A 270 -1.52 -4.17 0.88
C LEU A 270 -0.08 -3.64 0.89
N GLY A 271 0.92 -4.51 0.66
CA GLY A 271 2.34 -4.13 0.63
C GLY A 271 3.07 -4.26 1.98
N ALA A 272 2.45 -4.89 2.98
CA ALA A 272 3.15 -5.22 4.22
C ALA A 272 4.21 -6.29 3.96
N VAL A 273 5.46 -6.02 4.34
CA VAL A 273 6.59 -6.94 4.14
C VAL A 273 6.76 -7.81 5.38
N ASP A 274 6.83 -9.12 5.16
CA ASP A 274 7.07 -10.10 6.21
C ASP A 274 8.58 -10.14 6.56
N ALA A 275 8.97 -9.50 7.67
CA ALA A 275 10.37 -9.45 8.10
C ALA A 275 10.89 -10.78 8.70
N THR A 276 10.09 -11.84 8.75
CA THR A 276 10.51 -13.12 9.36
C THR A 276 11.56 -13.89 8.56
N VAL A 277 11.77 -13.58 7.27
CA VAL A 277 12.64 -14.35 6.37
C VAL A 277 14.13 -14.34 6.80
N LYS A 278 14.55 -13.39 7.64
CA LYS A 278 15.89 -13.40 8.27
C LYS A 278 16.05 -14.40 9.45
N TYR A 279 14.95 -14.91 10.02
CA TYR A 279 14.92 -15.84 11.17
C TYR A 279 13.63 -16.70 11.19
N GLN A 280 13.66 -17.90 10.58
CA GLN A 280 12.47 -18.74 10.45
C GLN A 280 12.06 -19.47 11.75
N GLY A 281 10.79 -19.28 12.13
CA GLY A 281 9.92 -20.28 12.77
C GLY A 281 10.13 -20.64 14.26
N HIS A 282 9.55 -19.93 15.23
CA HIS A 282 9.48 -18.47 15.37
C HIS A 282 10.38 -18.17 16.58
N CYS A 283 11.30 -17.21 16.46
CA CYS A 283 12.46 -17.15 17.36
C CYS A 283 12.84 -15.72 17.79
N TYR A 284 13.24 -15.61 19.06
CA TYR A 284 14.15 -14.64 19.67
C TYR A 284 14.91 -15.49 20.76
N LEU A 285 16.19 -15.26 21.12
CA LEU A 285 16.88 -15.94 22.25
C LEU A 285 18.45 -16.06 22.11
N ARG A 286 19.26 -16.03 23.21
CA ARG A 286 20.76 -16.11 23.21
C ARG A 286 21.37 -17.50 23.56
N ILE A 287 22.14 -17.80 24.64
CA ILE A 287 22.32 -17.26 26.00
C ILE A 287 23.83 -17.18 26.40
N TYR A 288 24.21 -16.35 27.39
CA TYR A 288 25.56 -16.17 28.01
C TYR A 288 26.67 -15.54 27.12
N ILE A 289 27.82 -15.05 27.58
CA ILE A 289 28.52 -15.18 28.88
C ILE A 289 29.16 -13.85 29.40
N ASN A 290 30.34 -13.90 30.07
CA ASN A 290 30.90 -12.95 31.05
C ASN A 290 32.38 -12.57 30.69
N LEU A 291 33.31 -11.98 31.49
CA LEU A 291 33.45 -11.67 32.94
C LEU A 291 34.30 -10.37 33.17
N PHE A 292 34.04 -9.64 34.28
CA PHE A 292 34.96 -8.66 34.96
C PHE A 292 35.43 -7.45 34.09
N THR A 293 36.21 -6.43 34.52
CA THR A 293 36.90 -6.03 35.79
C THR A 293 36.70 -4.52 36.06
N MET A 294 36.82 -3.99 37.30
CA MET A 294 36.09 -2.77 37.74
C MET A 294 36.83 -1.49 38.22
N SER A 295 36.08 -0.37 38.12
CA SER A 295 36.24 0.96 38.74
C SER A 295 34.84 1.60 38.96
N GLU A 296 34.73 2.78 39.61
CA GLU A 296 33.49 3.35 40.19
C GLU A 296 32.62 4.23 39.25
N ILE A 297 31.29 4.30 39.50
CA ILE A 297 30.25 4.69 38.51
C ILE A 297 29.01 5.33 39.18
N THR A 298 28.35 6.29 38.51
CA THR A 298 27.12 6.99 38.95
C THR A 298 26.04 7.01 37.84
N VAL A 299 24.78 7.38 38.16
CA VAL A 299 23.65 7.52 37.20
C VAL A 299 22.83 8.78 37.51
N ARG A 300 22.38 9.49 36.47
CA ARG A 300 21.53 10.71 36.55
C ARG A 300 20.59 10.84 35.34
N LYS A 301 19.58 11.71 35.42
CA LYS A 301 18.84 12.16 34.22
C LYS A 301 19.80 12.86 33.23
N ALA A 302 19.50 12.70 31.94
CA ALA A 302 20.23 13.38 30.87
C ALA A 302 19.95 14.90 30.87
N ARG A 303 20.87 15.66 30.30
CA ARG A 303 20.80 17.09 29.98
C ARG A 303 20.95 17.28 28.47
N ARG A 304 20.61 18.47 27.96
CA ARG A 304 20.73 18.78 26.52
C ARG A 304 22.17 18.60 26.03
N GLU A 305 23.13 19.02 26.86
CA GLU A 305 24.58 18.90 26.64
C GLU A 305 25.06 17.44 26.49
N ASP A 306 24.29 16.45 26.95
CA ASP A 306 24.66 15.03 26.85
C ASP A 306 24.36 14.43 25.46
N CYS A 307 23.57 15.11 24.61
CA CYS A 307 23.02 14.53 23.37
C CYS A 307 24.08 14.06 22.35
N GLU A 308 25.24 14.72 22.26
CA GLU A 308 26.33 14.24 21.40
C GLU A 308 26.94 12.93 21.92
N ALA A 309 27.16 12.81 23.23
CA ALA A 309 27.67 11.60 23.86
C ALA A 309 26.63 10.45 23.80
N ILE A 310 25.35 10.77 23.95
CA ILE A 310 24.25 9.80 23.76
C ILE A 310 24.21 9.34 22.30
N ARG A 311 24.32 10.24 21.30
CA ARG A 311 24.38 9.86 19.87
C ARG A 311 25.59 8.99 19.53
N ALA A 312 26.72 9.17 20.21
CA ALA A 312 27.86 8.27 20.11
C ALA A 312 27.54 6.88 20.69
N LEU A 313 26.91 6.80 21.88
CA LEU A 313 26.53 5.51 22.46
C LEU A 313 25.41 4.78 21.70
N ILE A 314 24.47 5.48 21.05
CA ILE A 314 23.50 4.86 20.13
C ILE A 314 24.23 4.27 18.90
N GLN A 315 25.34 4.87 18.45
CA GLN A 315 26.20 4.25 17.44
C GLN A 315 26.88 2.98 17.99
N GLU A 316 27.48 3.04 19.18
CA GLU A 316 28.09 1.86 19.81
C GLU A 316 27.07 0.72 20.06
N LEU A 317 25.78 1.03 20.21
CA LEU A 317 24.68 0.06 20.24
C LEU A 317 24.43 -0.54 18.84
N ALA A 318 24.20 0.28 17.81
CA ALA A 318 23.97 -0.19 16.45
C ALA A 318 25.13 -1.02 15.87
N ASP A 319 26.37 -0.62 16.16
CA ASP A 319 27.58 -1.33 15.78
C ASP A 319 27.67 -2.68 16.50
N PHE A 320 27.37 -2.71 17.81
CA PHE A 320 27.28 -3.95 18.61
C PHE A 320 26.17 -4.88 18.10
N GLU A 321 25.05 -4.31 17.62
CA GLU A 321 23.92 -5.07 17.09
C GLU A 321 24.01 -5.37 15.58
N LYS A 322 25.13 -5.00 14.94
CA LYS A 322 25.47 -5.29 13.54
C LYS A 322 24.48 -4.72 12.53
N MET A 323 24.01 -3.49 12.77
CA MET A 323 23.06 -2.78 11.91
C MET A 323 23.81 -1.73 11.07
N PRO A 324 24.20 -2.07 9.82
CA PRO A 324 25.25 -1.36 9.09
C PRO A 324 24.88 0.07 8.67
N ASP A 325 23.57 0.35 8.51
CA ASP A 325 23.07 1.67 8.12
C ASP A 325 23.09 2.67 9.30
N GLY A 326 23.11 2.17 10.53
CA GLY A 326 23.19 2.95 11.76
C GLY A 326 21.96 3.84 12.07
N PRO A 327 21.94 4.47 13.25
CA PRO A 327 20.90 5.41 13.65
C PRO A 327 20.93 6.67 12.76
N GLN A 328 19.86 6.89 12.00
CA GLN A 328 19.73 8.05 11.10
C GLN A 328 19.46 9.37 11.86
N ASN A 329 19.07 9.28 13.14
CA ASN A 329 18.82 10.44 13.99
C ASN A 329 20.14 11.13 14.37
N ASP A 330 20.15 12.47 14.49
CA ASP A 330 21.35 13.24 14.88
C ASP A 330 21.25 13.83 16.31
N SER A 331 22.34 14.39 16.82
CA SER A 331 22.36 14.96 18.17
C SER A 331 21.42 16.15 18.35
N LYS A 332 21.18 16.95 17.30
CA LYS A 332 20.31 18.14 17.36
C LYS A 332 18.82 17.75 17.33
N ALA A 333 18.48 16.69 16.62
CA ALA A 333 17.16 16.09 16.66
C ALA A 333 16.87 15.46 18.04
N LEU A 334 17.86 14.82 18.67
CA LEU A 334 17.77 14.39 20.08
C LEU A 334 17.61 15.59 21.04
N GLU A 335 18.42 16.65 20.92
CA GLU A 335 18.25 17.87 21.72
C GLU A 335 16.84 18.46 21.62
N ARG A 336 16.32 18.58 20.38
CA ARG A 336 14.97 19.09 20.12
C ARG A 336 13.90 18.17 20.72
N ASP A 337 13.90 16.90 20.33
CA ASP A 337 12.79 15.98 20.64
C ASP A 337 12.80 15.50 22.11
N GLY A 338 13.94 15.63 22.81
CA GLY A 338 14.08 15.31 24.23
C GLY A 338 14.03 16.51 25.19
N PHE A 339 14.24 17.75 24.72
CA PHE A 339 14.37 18.93 25.61
C PHE A 339 13.64 20.20 25.14
N ASP A 340 13.02 20.25 23.96
CA ASP A 340 12.16 21.36 23.54
C ASP A 340 10.67 21.02 23.75
N GLY A 341 9.92 21.91 24.41
CA GLY A 341 8.48 21.75 24.61
C GLY A 341 8.12 20.57 25.53
N GLN A 342 7.34 19.62 25.02
CA GLN A 342 6.97 18.39 25.73
C GLN A 342 7.85 17.24 25.20
N PRO A 343 8.67 16.59 26.04
CA PRO A 343 9.65 15.62 25.59
C PRO A 343 8.99 14.36 25.00
N LEU A 344 9.44 13.95 23.82
CA LEU A 344 9.00 12.71 23.16
C LEU A 344 9.65 11.46 23.77
N TYR A 345 10.80 11.62 24.44
CA TYR A 345 11.47 10.58 25.21
C TYR A 345 12.10 11.16 26.48
N LEU A 346 12.29 10.29 27.47
CA LEU A 346 13.08 10.54 28.68
C LEU A 346 14.39 9.76 28.59
N CYS A 347 15.45 10.30 29.19
CA CYS A 347 16.76 9.67 29.17
C CYS A 347 17.50 9.78 30.52
N ASN A 348 18.20 8.71 30.88
CA ASN A 348 19.20 8.70 31.96
C ASN A 348 20.56 8.35 31.37
N VAL A 349 21.62 8.91 31.93
CA VAL A 349 23.02 8.60 31.59
C VAL A 349 23.76 8.04 32.81
N ALA A 350 24.67 7.11 32.55
CA ALA A 350 25.63 6.61 33.52
C ALA A 350 26.99 7.29 33.30
N THR A 351 27.64 7.72 34.38
CA THR A 351 28.89 8.51 34.35
C THR A 351 29.98 7.89 35.21
N SER A 352 31.22 7.90 34.71
CA SER A 352 32.43 7.50 35.44
C SER A 352 33.56 8.45 35.05
N ASN A 353 34.19 9.10 36.03
CA ASN A 353 35.14 10.20 35.84
C ASN A 353 34.63 11.26 34.84
N ASP A 354 33.39 11.74 35.06
CA ASP A 354 32.60 12.66 34.22
C ASP A 354 32.33 12.25 32.77
N LYS A 355 32.97 11.19 32.25
CA LYS A 355 32.62 10.59 30.95
C LYS A 355 31.31 9.80 31.07
N ILE A 356 30.42 9.97 30.09
CA ILE A 356 29.22 9.14 29.93
C ILE A 356 29.62 7.76 29.37
N VAL A 357 29.18 6.69 30.04
CA VAL A 357 29.55 5.28 29.78
C VAL A 357 28.35 4.36 29.54
N GLY A 358 27.13 4.89 29.59
CA GLY A 358 25.90 4.18 29.31
C GLY A 358 24.68 5.11 29.32
N TYR A 359 23.56 4.68 28.76
CA TYR A 359 22.30 5.42 28.76
C TYR A 359 21.07 4.50 28.78
N THR A 360 19.90 5.06 29.09
CA THR A 360 18.57 4.47 28.82
C THR A 360 17.71 5.50 28.10
N LEU A 361 17.04 5.12 27.01
CA LEU A 361 16.02 5.94 26.34
C LEU A 361 14.66 5.25 26.46
N PHE A 362 13.67 5.96 26.99
CA PHE A 362 12.38 5.39 27.36
C PHE A 362 11.26 6.44 27.28
N TYR A 363 10.01 6.01 27.14
CA TYR A 363 8.86 6.90 27.00
C TYR A 363 7.59 6.31 27.66
N TYR A 364 6.60 7.17 27.94
CA TYR A 364 5.30 6.71 28.40
C TYR A 364 4.53 6.03 27.29
N THR A 365 3.85 4.94 27.62
CA THR A 365 2.96 4.21 26.73
C THR A 365 1.60 4.01 27.39
N TYR A 366 0.63 3.51 26.63
CA TYR A 366 -0.67 3.16 27.17
C TYR A 366 -1.03 1.73 26.79
N SER A 367 -1.43 0.94 27.77
CA SER A 367 -1.92 -0.40 27.55
C SER A 367 -3.43 -0.40 27.73
N THR A 368 -4.15 -0.87 26.73
CA THR A 368 -5.60 -1.13 26.81
C THR A 368 -5.96 -2.02 28.01
N TRP A 369 -5.08 -2.97 28.37
CA TRP A 369 -5.28 -3.95 29.43
C TRP A 369 -5.09 -3.43 30.86
N CYS A 370 -4.17 -2.48 31.08
CA CYS A 370 -3.78 -2.04 32.43
C CYS A 370 -3.51 -0.53 32.56
N GLY A 371 -3.84 0.27 31.55
CA GLY A 371 -3.70 1.72 31.56
C GLY A 371 -2.26 2.22 31.40
N LYS A 372 -1.93 3.30 32.13
CA LYS A 372 -0.68 4.04 31.98
C LYS A 372 0.52 3.11 32.17
N SER A 373 1.41 3.09 31.19
CA SER A 373 2.55 2.19 31.11
C SER A 373 3.81 2.97 30.72
N MET A 374 4.95 2.29 30.66
CA MET A 374 6.21 2.84 30.17
C MET A 374 6.86 1.81 29.24
N TYR A 375 7.57 2.29 28.22
CA TYR A 375 8.36 1.45 27.32
C TYR A 375 9.81 1.92 27.29
N LEU A 376 10.75 0.98 27.41
CA LEU A 376 12.19 1.21 27.33
C LEU A 376 12.65 0.78 25.92
N ASP A 377 13.09 1.77 25.13
CA ASP A 377 13.54 1.61 23.74
C ASP A 377 14.98 1.07 23.73
N ASP A 378 15.89 1.81 24.36
CA ASP A 378 17.31 1.49 24.46
C ASP A 378 17.74 1.38 25.92
N ILE A 379 18.63 0.42 26.20
CA ILE A 379 19.55 0.50 27.33
C ILE A 379 20.94 0.02 26.90
N TYR A 380 21.91 0.91 26.95
CA TYR A 380 23.28 0.63 26.55
C TYR A 380 24.29 0.93 27.65
N VAL A 381 25.37 0.15 27.65
CA VAL A 381 26.58 0.40 28.43
C VAL A 381 27.76 0.05 27.52
N THR A 382 28.72 0.98 27.40
CA THR A 382 29.94 0.78 26.59
C THR A 382 30.71 -0.46 27.09
N PRO A 383 31.40 -1.24 26.23
CA PRO A 383 31.90 -2.57 26.59
C PRO A 383 32.74 -2.61 27.88
N ASP A 384 33.63 -1.63 28.06
CA ASP A 384 34.51 -1.48 29.22
C ASP A 384 33.77 -1.30 30.56
N PHE A 385 32.46 -1.01 30.54
CA PHE A 385 31.64 -0.82 31.73
C PHE A 385 30.51 -1.85 31.87
N ARG A 386 30.46 -2.87 30.99
CA ARG A 386 29.57 -4.03 31.13
C ARG A 386 30.01 -4.93 32.28
N GLY A 387 29.07 -5.69 32.85
CA GLY A 387 29.29 -6.48 34.07
C GLY A 387 29.39 -5.65 35.36
N LYS A 388 29.66 -4.33 35.28
CA LYS A 388 29.86 -3.43 36.43
C LYS A 388 28.57 -2.92 37.11
N HIS A 389 27.49 -3.70 37.07
CA HIS A 389 26.14 -3.34 37.53
C HIS A 389 25.51 -2.05 36.93
N VAL A 390 26.15 -1.34 35.99
CA VAL A 390 25.65 -0.09 35.40
C VAL A 390 24.25 -0.23 34.81
N GLY A 391 24.01 -1.28 34.01
CA GLY A 391 22.68 -1.56 33.46
C GLY A 391 21.63 -1.77 34.57
N SER A 392 22.02 -2.34 35.71
CA SER A 392 21.16 -2.48 36.89
C SER A 392 20.86 -1.13 37.56
N MET A 393 21.80 -0.19 37.55
CA MET A 393 21.61 1.17 38.09
C MET A 393 20.72 2.02 37.17
N LEU A 394 21.00 1.96 35.87
CA LEU A 394 20.22 2.61 34.81
C LEU A 394 18.76 2.12 34.80
N LEU A 395 18.54 0.80 34.74
CA LEU A 395 17.19 0.24 34.73
C LEU A 395 16.42 0.51 36.04
N LYS A 396 17.10 0.59 37.19
CA LYS A 396 16.49 1.05 38.45
C LYS A 396 16.02 2.50 38.39
N ALA A 397 16.71 3.38 37.67
CA ALA A 397 16.27 4.76 37.48
C ALA A 397 14.99 4.83 36.61
N VAL A 398 14.90 4.02 35.55
CA VAL A 398 13.69 3.90 34.72
C VAL A 398 12.52 3.32 35.52
N ALA A 399 12.73 2.21 36.23
CA ALA A 399 11.69 1.60 37.07
C ALA A 399 11.23 2.53 38.20
N LYS A 400 12.12 3.35 38.76
CA LYS A 400 11.77 4.39 39.72
C LYS A 400 10.86 5.45 39.09
N GLU A 401 11.22 5.99 37.92
CA GLU A 401 10.41 6.97 37.19
C GLU A 401 9.01 6.43 36.88
N ALA A 402 8.92 5.16 36.46
CA ALA A 402 7.66 4.47 36.20
C ALA A 402 6.75 4.42 37.44
N VAL A 403 7.29 4.02 38.60
CA VAL A 403 6.53 3.95 39.86
C VAL A 403 6.11 5.34 40.35
N GLU A 404 7.02 6.32 40.36
CA GLU A 404 6.72 7.69 40.81
C GLU A 404 5.68 8.40 39.91
N ASN A 405 5.56 7.99 38.65
CA ASN A 405 4.57 8.53 37.70
C ASN A 405 3.32 7.64 37.53
N GLY A 406 3.15 6.59 38.33
CA GLY A 406 1.93 5.76 38.32
C GLY A 406 1.78 4.87 37.09
N CYS A 407 2.87 4.35 36.52
CA CYS A 407 2.83 3.35 35.46
C CYS A 407 2.62 1.94 36.04
N HIS A 408 1.68 1.19 35.47
CA HIS A 408 1.32 -0.17 35.91
C HIS A 408 2.29 -1.24 35.42
N LYS A 409 3.01 -1.00 34.31
CA LYS A 409 4.08 -1.88 33.79
C LYS A 409 5.16 -1.12 33.03
N LEU A 410 6.31 -1.78 32.87
CA LEU A 410 7.44 -1.36 32.04
C LEU A 410 7.70 -2.45 30.99
N ASP A 411 7.37 -2.17 29.73
CA ASP A 411 7.61 -3.05 28.59
C ASP A 411 8.96 -2.72 27.91
N PHE A 412 9.54 -3.67 27.20
CA PHE A 412 10.71 -3.48 26.31
C PHE A 412 10.93 -4.68 25.41
N VAL A 413 11.62 -4.48 24.29
CA VAL A 413 12.13 -5.56 23.42
C VAL A 413 13.64 -5.68 23.60
N VAL A 414 14.12 -6.90 23.82
CA VAL A 414 15.56 -7.23 23.83
C VAL A 414 15.87 -8.13 22.65
N LEU A 415 16.79 -7.71 21.76
CA LEU A 415 17.13 -8.43 20.54
C LEU A 415 17.34 -9.94 20.77
N ASN A 416 16.95 -10.72 19.76
CA ASN A 416 17.07 -12.18 19.64
C ASN A 416 18.33 -12.71 20.35
N TRP A 417 19.49 -12.45 19.78
CA TRP A 417 20.76 -12.93 20.27
C TRP A 417 21.35 -12.01 21.36
N ASN A 418 20.76 -10.84 21.68
CA ASN A 418 21.37 -9.88 22.59
C ASN A 418 21.33 -10.37 24.04
N PRO A 419 22.48 -10.79 24.57
CA PRO A 419 22.54 -11.76 26.47
C PRO A 419 22.05 -10.89 27.64
N ALA A 420 21.36 -9.79 27.35
CA ALA A 420 20.73 -8.93 28.35
C ALA A 420 19.45 -9.57 28.92
N GLN A 421 18.87 -10.55 28.21
CA GLN A 421 17.68 -11.30 28.62
C GLN A 421 17.80 -11.90 30.02
N GLU A 422 18.92 -12.58 30.31
CA GLU A 422 19.15 -13.17 31.63
C GLU A 422 19.40 -12.10 32.72
N PHE A 423 19.79 -10.89 32.33
CA PHE A 423 19.81 -9.75 33.23
C PHE A 423 18.38 -9.25 33.54
N TYR A 424 17.49 -9.16 32.54
CA TYR A 424 16.08 -8.80 32.76
C TYR A 424 15.28 -9.86 33.52
N LYS A 425 15.41 -11.16 33.16
CA LYS A 425 14.74 -12.28 33.85
C LYS A 425 15.10 -12.32 35.34
N ARG A 426 16.39 -12.11 35.69
CA ARG A 426 16.85 -12.00 37.08
C ARG A 426 16.32 -10.76 37.83
N LEU A 427 15.74 -9.79 37.13
CA LEU A 427 15.05 -8.64 37.70
C LEU A 427 13.52 -8.77 37.67
N GLY A 428 12.99 -9.96 37.35
CA GLY A 428 11.56 -10.26 37.36
C GLY A 428 10.83 -10.00 36.05
N ALA A 429 11.54 -9.68 34.95
CA ALA A 429 10.91 -9.58 33.64
C ALA A 429 10.44 -10.97 33.16
N VAL A 430 9.15 -11.07 32.85
CA VAL A 430 8.50 -12.28 32.33
C VAL A 430 8.42 -12.21 30.81
N ASP A 431 8.69 -13.32 30.13
CA ASP A 431 8.47 -13.42 28.68
C ASP A 431 6.97 -13.63 28.41
N ILE A 432 6.34 -12.61 27.85
CA ILE A 432 4.91 -12.58 27.55
C ILE A 432 4.59 -12.98 26.09
N LEU A 433 5.59 -13.37 25.29
CA LEU A 433 5.44 -13.59 23.84
C LEU A 433 5.18 -15.05 23.43
N ASN A 434 4.59 -15.86 24.31
CA ASN A 434 4.04 -17.19 23.97
C ASN A 434 2.74 -17.09 23.13
N GLY A 435 2.81 -16.43 21.96
CA GLY A 435 1.71 -16.41 20.97
C GLY A 435 1.77 -15.38 19.84
N LEU A 436 2.38 -14.20 20.05
CA LEU A 436 2.19 -12.99 19.23
C LEU A 436 3.50 -12.41 18.64
N ARG A 437 3.42 -11.61 17.56
CA ARG A 437 4.58 -10.97 16.88
C ARG A 437 4.21 -9.69 16.08
N ILE A 438 5.10 -8.69 16.10
CA ILE A 438 4.91 -7.30 15.60
C ILE A 438 5.78 -7.03 14.34
N LEU A 439 5.32 -6.18 13.39
CA LEU A 439 6.01 -5.79 12.14
C LEU A 439 5.71 -4.35 11.66
N ASN A 440 6.71 -3.64 11.11
CA ASN A 440 6.63 -2.23 10.68
C ASN A 440 7.05 -1.97 9.22
N ALA A 441 6.54 -0.91 8.57
CA ALA A 441 6.90 -0.51 7.20
C ALA A 441 7.11 1.01 7.00
N THR A 442 8.31 1.41 6.55
CA THR A 442 8.76 2.81 6.33
C THR A 442 8.45 3.35 4.93
N THR A 443 8.32 4.68 4.79
CA THR A 443 8.16 5.38 3.50
C THR A 443 9.16 6.53 3.31
N SER A 444 9.42 6.87 2.04
CA SER A 444 10.21 8.03 1.58
C SER A 444 9.48 8.71 0.41
N CYS A 445 9.65 10.03 0.25
CA CYS A 445 8.51 10.90 -0.08
C CYS A 445 8.62 11.78 -1.35
N TYR A 446 7.45 12.01 -1.97
CA TYR A 446 7.05 13.09 -2.88
C TYR A 446 7.70 13.28 -4.27
N ARG A 447 6.86 13.10 -5.31
CA ARG A 447 6.48 14.17 -6.27
C ARG A 447 5.13 13.85 -6.97
N LYS A 448 4.63 14.78 -7.78
CA LYS A 448 3.36 14.77 -8.57
C LYS A 448 3.66 15.41 -9.95
N VAL A 449 2.89 15.28 -11.03
CA VAL A 449 1.57 14.66 -11.38
C VAL A 449 1.75 13.94 -12.76
N PRO A 450 0.75 13.45 -13.57
CA PRO A 450 -0.72 13.48 -13.49
C PRO A 450 -1.40 12.10 -13.60
N ASN A 451 -2.72 12.08 -13.87
CA ASN A 451 -3.51 10.87 -14.09
C ASN A 451 -3.22 10.14 -15.41
N ARG A 452 -2.82 8.87 -15.32
CA ARG A 452 -3.30 7.77 -16.18
C ARG A 452 -3.46 6.54 -15.29
N GLU A 453 -4.71 6.14 -15.03
CA GLU A 453 -5.04 5.38 -13.83
C GLU A 453 -4.80 3.85 -13.95
N PHE A 454 -4.50 3.24 -12.80
CA PHE A 454 -4.30 1.81 -12.56
C PHE A 454 -3.23 1.09 -13.39
N PHE A 455 -3.43 0.85 -14.68
CA PHE A 455 -2.53 -0.01 -15.48
C PHE A 455 -1.13 0.59 -15.62
N TYR A 456 -1.00 1.89 -15.85
CA TYR A 456 0.32 2.55 -15.89
C TYR A 456 1.05 2.42 -14.54
N TRP A 457 0.32 2.52 -13.42
CA TRP A 457 0.89 2.37 -12.07
C TRP A 457 1.37 0.92 -11.80
N LEU A 458 0.62 -0.10 -12.23
CA LEU A 458 1.07 -1.50 -12.18
C LEU A 458 2.35 -1.70 -13.01
N THR A 459 2.39 -1.23 -14.25
CA THR A 459 3.57 -1.33 -15.12
C THR A 459 4.78 -0.63 -14.50
N ILE A 460 4.61 0.53 -13.87
CA ILE A 460 5.68 1.26 -13.18
C ILE A 460 6.20 0.50 -11.95
N ILE A 461 5.36 -0.28 -11.25
CA ILE A 461 5.80 -1.13 -10.14
C ILE A 461 6.65 -2.32 -10.63
N PHE A 462 6.19 -3.06 -11.65
CA PHE A 462 6.96 -4.18 -12.20
C PHE A 462 8.27 -3.76 -12.89
N ASN A 463 8.43 -2.48 -13.21
CA ASN A 463 9.66 -1.87 -13.72
C ASN A 463 10.50 -1.14 -12.66
N ARG A 464 10.14 -1.16 -11.37
CA ARG A 464 10.94 -0.49 -10.34
C ARG A 464 12.31 -1.16 -10.20
N VAL A 465 13.35 -0.34 -10.06
CA VAL A 465 14.72 -0.79 -9.81
C VAL A 465 14.90 -1.16 -8.35
N ASP A 466 15.35 -2.39 -8.13
CA ASP A 466 15.69 -2.97 -6.83
C ASP A 466 17.22 -2.99 -6.70
N TYR A 467 17.77 -1.97 -6.06
CA TYR A 467 19.22 -1.78 -5.90
C TYR A 467 19.83 -2.80 -4.94
N ASP A 468 19.06 -3.24 -3.92
CA ASP A 468 19.48 -4.26 -2.97
C ASP A 468 19.59 -5.62 -3.68
N ARG A 469 18.64 -5.93 -4.58
CA ARG A 469 18.73 -7.10 -5.45
C ARG A 469 19.93 -7.02 -6.38
N ILE A 470 20.17 -5.88 -7.05
CA ILE A 470 21.38 -5.66 -7.87
C ILE A 470 22.66 -5.90 -7.05
N GLN A 471 22.72 -5.45 -5.80
CA GLN A 471 23.87 -5.67 -4.92
C GLN A 471 24.03 -7.14 -4.51
N SER A 472 22.93 -7.84 -4.24
CA SER A 472 22.94 -9.24 -3.77
C SER A 472 23.33 -10.27 -4.83
N VAL A 473 22.82 -10.16 -6.06
CA VAL A 473 23.03 -11.15 -7.15
C VAL A 473 23.77 -10.61 -8.37
N GLY A 474 24.11 -9.31 -8.39
CA GLY A 474 24.80 -8.66 -9.49
C GLY A 474 23.87 -8.11 -10.59
N PRO A 475 24.38 -7.19 -11.43
CA PRO A 475 23.57 -6.43 -12.38
C PRO A 475 22.92 -7.31 -13.44
N ASP A 476 23.68 -8.16 -14.14
CA ASP A 476 23.17 -9.05 -15.19
C ASP A 476 22.06 -9.98 -14.68
N ARG A 477 22.13 -10.44 -13.42
CA ARG A 477 21.10 -11.30 -12.83
C ARG A 477 19.84 -10.51 -12.46
N ALA A 478 19.97 -9.38 -11.77
CA ALA A 478 18.83 -8.55 -11.41
C ALA A 478 18.12 -7.99 -12.67
N CYS A 479 18.88 -7.63 -13.70
CA CYS A 479 18.39 -7.21 -15.01
C CYS A 479 17.60 -8.34 -15.71
N ALA A 480 18.12 -9.57 -15.73
CA ALA A 480 17.39 -10.71 -16.27
C ALA A 480 16.09 -10.99 -15.51
N GLU A 481 16.09 -10.87 -14.18
CA GLU A 481 14.87 -11.02 -13.36
C GLU A 481 13.83 -9.95 -13.69
N TRP A 482 14.23 -8.68 -13.86
CA TRP A 482 13.33 -7.60 -14.29
C TRP A 482 12.75 -7.86 -15.69
N LEU A 483 13.60 -8.18 -16.67
CA LEU A 483 13.18 -8.42 -18.06
C LEU A 483 12.16 -9.56 -18.14
N LEU A 484 12.47 -10.71 -17.54
CA LEU A 484 11.60 -11.88 -17.53
C LEU A 484 10.27 -11.64 -16.79
N LYS A 485 10.29 -10.89 -15.66
CA LYS A 485 9.06 -10.49 -14.94
C LYS A 485 8.13 -9.60 -15.78
N ASN A 486 8.66 -8.88 -16.77
CA ASN A 486 7.90 -8.00 -17.66
C ASN A 486 7.57 -8.64 -19.02
N GLY A 487 7.86 -9.93 -19.21
CA GLY A 487 7.59 -10.67 -20.46
C GLY A 487 8.63 -10.48 -21.56
N ALA A 488 9.74 -9.79 -21.29
CA ALA A 488 10.91 -9.77 -22.16
C ALA A 488 11.75 -11.06 -22.00
N SER A 489 12.73 -11.25 -22.86
CA SER A 489 13.60 -12.42 -22.89
C SER A 489 15.08 -12.06 -22.96
N VAL A 490 15.93 -12.92 -22.40
CA VAL A 490 17.39 -12.71 -22.34
C VAL A 490 18.15 -13.90 -22.91
N ARG A 491 19.22 -13.63 -23.64
CA ARG A 491 20.19 -14.64 -24.08
C ARG A 491 21.50 -14.42 -23.33
N TRP A 492 21.92 -15.43 -22.59
CA TRP A 492 23.18 -15.41 -21.85
C TRP A 492 24.37 -15.51 -22.81
N LYS A 493 25.49 -14.87 -22.46
CA LYS A 493 26.73 -14.91 -23.23
C LYS A 493 27.23 -16.35 -23.39
N GLY A 494 27.37 -16.79 -24.64
CA GLY A 494 27.76 -18.16 -24.99
C GLY A 494 26.58 -19.16 -25.13
N PHE A 495 25.34 -18.71 -24.96
CA PHE A 495 24.13 -19.52 -25.20
C PHE A 495 23.51 -19.14 -26.56
N SER A 496 22.94 -20.13 -27.26
CA SER A 496 22.22 -19.90 -28.53
C SER A 496 20.78 -19.41 -28.30
N GLU A 497 20.11 -19.93 -27.28
CA GLU A 497 18.68 -19.71 -27.05
C GLU A 497 18.36 -18.53 -26.13
N HIS A 498 17.21 -17.90 -26.37
CA HIS A 498 16.63 -16.92 -25.45
C HIS A 498 15.86 -17.62 -24.32
N LEU A 499 16.24 -17.32 -23.08
CA LEU A 499 15.45 -17.62 -21.89
C LEU A 499 14.21 -16.72 -21.87
N LYS A 500 13.02 -17.33 -21.84
CA LYS A 500 11.70 -16.65 -21.76
C LYS A 500 10.90 -16.98 -20.49
N ASP A 501 11.34 -17.96 -19.72
CA ASP A 501 10.64 -18.47 -18.53
C ASP A 501 11.44 -18.10 -17.27
N TYR A 502 10.84 -17.29 -16.40
CA TYR A 502 11.44 -16.88 -15.13
C TYR A 502 11.87 -18.07 -14.27
N ASN A 503 11.12 -19.17 -14.29
CA ASN A 503 11.37 -20.35 -13.45
C ASN A 503 12.53 -21.21 -13.99
N LYS A 504 13.05 -20.91 -15.18
CA LYS A 504 14.25 -21.53 -15.77
C LYS A 504 15.50 -20.64 -15.63
N LEU A 505 15.44 -19.59 -14.81
CA LEU A 505 16.63 -18.89 -14.34
C LEU A 505 17.54 -19.88 -13.58
N LEU A 506 18.84 -19.82 -13.88
CA LEU A 506 19.87 -20.66 -13.25
C LEU A 506 19.98 -20.37 -11.74
N LEU A 507 20.61 -21.25 -10.96
CA LEU A 507 20.86 -20.98 -9.52
C LEU A 507 21.78 -19.75 -9.36
N GLU A 508 21.57 -18.96 -8.31
CA GLU A 508 22.21 -17.63 -8.12
C GLU A 508 23.75 -17.69 -8.05
N GLU A 509 24.32 -18.84 -7.68
CA GLU A 509 25.75 -19.13 -7.69
C GLU A 509 26.37 -19.08 -9.11
N ASN A 510 25.56 -19.29 -10.15
CA ASN A 510 26.01 -19.28 -11.55
C ASN A 510 26.09 -17.85 -12.09
N ARG A 511 27.30 -17.29 -12.15
CA ARG A 511 27.57 -16.00 -12.79
C ARG A 511 27.42 -16.10 -14.31
N CYS A 512 26.26 -15.67 -14.82
CA CYS A 512 26.00 -15.49 -16.24
C CYS A 512 25.86 -14.00 -16.58
N TYR A 513 26.20 -13.66 -17.82
CA TYR A 513 26.18 -12.28 -18.34
C TYR A 513 25.17 -12.18 -19.47
N ILE A 514 24.35 -11.12 -19.51
CA ILE A 514 23.39 -10.93 -20.60
C ILE A 514 24.19 -10.52 -21.85
N GLN A 515 23.91 -11.17 -22.98
CA GLN A 515 24.44 -10.79 -24.29
C GLN A 515 23.36 -10.12 -25.15
N ALA A 516 22.16 -10.69 -25.21
CA ALA A 516 21.06 -10.08 -25.96
C ALA A 516 19.78 -9.97 -25.15
N VAL A 517 19.01 -8.93 -25.44
CA VAL A 517 17.67 -8.68 -24.90
C VAL A 517 16.67 -8.60 -26.04
N ASP A 518 15.64 -9.43 -26.01
CA ASP A 518 14.48 -9.30 -26.90
C ASP A 518 13.25 -9.00 -26.04
N ALA A 519 12.80 -7.75 -26.12
CA ALA A 519 11.69 -7.19 -25.36
C ALA A 519 10.38 -7.09 -26.18
N THR A 520 10.27 -7.87 -27.27
CA THR A 520 9.07 -7.93 -28.12
C THR A 520 7.79 -8.17 -27.29
N ASP A 521 6.78 -7.31 -27.49
CA ASP A 521 5.47 -7.32 -26.81
C ASP A 521 5.52 -7.19 -25.25
N SER A 522 6.68 -6.86 -24.68
CA SER A 522 6.88 -6.82 -23.23
C SER A 522 6.39 -5.52 -22.57
N GLY A 523 6.08 -5.60 -21.27
CA GLY A 523 5.63 -4.49 -20.44
C GLY A 523 6.73 -3.56 -19.94
N ILE A 524 7.91 -3.52 -20.56
CA ILE A 524 9.04 -2.73 -20.03
C ILE A 524 8.83 -1.21 -20.19
N THR A 525 9.42 -0.44 -19.27
CA THR A 525 9.41 1.04 -19.29
C THR A 525 10.78 1.61 -18.97
N HIS A 526 10.97 2.89 -19.29
CA HIS A 526 12.16 3.68 -18.95
C HIS A 526 12.57 3.60 -17.46
N VAL A 527 11.63 3.35 -16.55
CA VAL A 527 11.91 3.22 -15.10
C VAL A 527 12.82 2.04 -14.79
N GLY A 528 12.75 0.95 -15.56
CA GLY A 528 13.59 -0.23 -15.37
C GLY A 528 14.96 -0.17 -16.06
N PHE A 529 15.18 0.79 -16.97
CA PHE A 529 16.43 0.86 -17.73
C PHE A 529 17.70 1.03 -16.87
N PRO A 530 17.70 1.56 -15.63
CA PRO A 530 18.88 1.53 -14.77
C PRO A 530 19.34 0.11 -14.36
N TYR A 531 18.53 -0.96 -14.52
CA TYR A 531 19.03 -2.34 -14.39
C TYR A 531 20.14 -2.67 -15.41
N PHE A 532 20.21 -1.96 -16.54
CA PHE A 532 21.31 -2.11 -17.50
C PHE A 532 22.66 -1.59 -16.96
N VAL A 533 22.68 -0.78 -15.89
CA VAL A 533 23.91 -0.25 -15.29
C VAL A 533 24.75 -1.41 -14.74
N GLY A 534 25.92 -1.63 -15.35
CA GLY A 534 26.83 -2.70 -14.99
C GLY A 534 26.70 -3.99 -15.81
N CYS A 535 25.70 -4.10 -16.70
CA CYS A 535 25.56 -5.24 -17.63
C CYS A 535 26.55 -5.12 -18.81
N ARG A 536 27.83 -5.44 -18.58
CA ARG A 536 28.95 -5.07 -19.48
C ARG A 536 29.05 -5.81 -20.82
N TYR A 537 28.11 -6.69 -21.14
CA TYR A 537 28.21 -7.60 -22.30
C TYR A 537 27.00 -7.59 -23.22
N ILE A 538 26.02 -6.71 -23.00
CA ILE A 538 24.84 -6.60 -23.86
C ILE A 538 25.25 -5.99 -25.20
N ASP A 539 25.25 -6.79 -26.27
CA ASP A 539 25.64 -6.39 -27.62
C ASP A 539 24.44 -6.22 -28.58
N GLU A 540 23.27 -6.75 -28.21
CA GLU A 540 22.03 -6.74 -28.99
C GLU A 540 20.80 -6.40 -28.11
N ILE A 541 19.99 -5.42 -28.54
CA ILE A 541 18.69 -5.10 -27.92
C ILE A 541 17.60 -4.95 -28.99
N LYS A 542 16.45 -5.62 -28.81
CA LYS A 542 15.23 -5.44 -29.60
C LYS A 542 14.09 -4.86 -28.74
N LEU A 543 13.52 -3.74 -29.19
CA LEU A 543 12.40 -3.02 -28.59
C LEU A 543 11.22 -3.00 -29.59
N ILE A 544 10.43 -4.06 -29.61
CA ILE A 544 9.37 -4.27 -30.61
C ILE A 544 7.99 -4.24 -29.92
N ARG A 545 7.09 -3.36 -30.37
CA ARG A 545 5.74 -3.17 -29.79
C ARG A 545 5.71 -2.88 -28.28
N CYS A 546 6.79 -2.31 -27.72
CA CYS A 546 6.86 -1.91 -26.31
C CYS A 546 5.98 -0.67 -26.05
N TYR A 547 4.66 -0.86 -25.87
CA TYR A 547 3.67 0.24 -25.87
C TYR A 547 3.79 1.26 -24.73
N TYR A 548 4.59 0.99 -23.70
CA TYR A 548 4.84 1.89 -22.56
C TYR A 548 6.21 2.59 -22.63
N LEU A 549 6.86 2.56 -23.80
CA LEU A 549 8.23 3.04 -24.02
C LEU A 549 8.20 4.41 -24.73
N TYR A 550 8.71 5.43 -24.02
CA TYR A 550 8.70 6.84 -24.40
C TYR A 550 10.11 7.37 -24.69
N ASN A 551 10.22 8.58 -25.27
CA ASN A 551 11.51 9.24 -25.56
C ASN A 551 12.52 9.20 -24.39
N THR A 552 12.05 9.26 -23.15
CA THR A 552 12.87 9.18 -21.92
C THR A 552 13.66 7.87 -21.75
N ALA A 553 13.27 6.78 -22.43
CA ALA A 553 13.96 5.50 -22.36
C ALA A 553 15.29 5.48 -23.15
N LEU A 554 15.30 6.12 -24.32
CA LEU A 554 16.39 5.98 -25.29
C LEU A 554 17.73 6.60 -24.83
N PRO A 555 17.78 7.74 -24.11
CA PRO A 555 19.00 8.22 -23.46
C PRO A 555 19.58 7.24 -22.43
N LEU A 556 18.75 6.42 -21.77
CA LEU A 556 19.18 5.51 -20.70
C LEU A 556 19.90 4.27 -21.24
N LEU A 557 19.78 3.96 -22.54
CA LEU A 557 20.63 2.98 -23.22
C LEU A 557 22.13 3.35 -23.18
N SER A 558 22.47 4.59 -22.82
CA SER A 558 23.86 4.98 -22.54
C SER A 558 24.53 4.16 -21.43
N ALA A 559 23.77 3.47 -20.57
CA ALA A 559 24.27 2.50 -19.60
C ALA A 559 25.02 1.31 -20.22
N VAL A 560 24.74 0.97 -21.50
CA VAL A 560 25.37 -0.11 -22.27
C VAL A 560 26.07 0.41 -23.54
N LYS A 561 26.35 1.72 -23.63
CA LYS A 561 27.00 2.36 -24.79
C LYS A 561 28.33 1.71 -25.20
N ASP A 562 29.02 1.09 -24.24
CA ASP A 562 30.37 0.52 -24.39
C ASP A 562 30.34 -0.93 -24.88
N SER A 563 29.16 -1.58 -24.90
CA SER A 563 28.97 -2.95 -25.41
C SER A 563 27.95 -3.07 -26.55
N LEU A 564 26.92 -2.20 -26.58
CA LEU A 564 25.79 -2.31 -27.51
C LEU A 564 26.20 -2.03 -28.96
N THR A 565 25.98 -3.01 -29.85
CA THR A 565 26.31 -2.92 -31.29
C THR A 565 25.11 -3.00 -32.20
N THR A 566 24.02 -3.67 -31.79
CA THR A 566 22.79 -3.83 -32.56
C THR A 566 21.59 -3.34 -31.75
N LEU A 567 20.84 -2.38 -32.29
CA LEU A 567 19.60 -1.87 -31.71
C LEU A 567 18.48 -1.88 -32.74
N GLU A 568 17.38 -2.56 -32.42
CA GLU A 568 16.14 -2.57 -33.20
C GLU A 568 15.01 -1.93 -32.39
N ILE A 569 14.34 -0.93 -32.95
CA ILE A 569 13.14 -0.30 -32.36
C ILE A 569 12.03 -0.34 -33.40
N LYS A 570 10.95 -1.06 -33.12
CA LYS A 570 9.86 -1.29 -34.07
C LYS A 570 8.49 -1.17 -33.42
N ASP A 571 7.55 -0.54 -34.13
CA ASP A 571 6.15 -0.35 -33.69
C ASP A 571 5.98 0.35 -32.32
N CYS A 572 7.03 0.98 -31.79
CA CYS A 572 7.03 1.68 -30.50
C CYS A 572 6.38 3.06 -30.64
N LYS A 573 5.04 3.08 -30.63
CA LYS A 573 4.16 4.22 -30.99
C LYS A 573 4.31 5.49 -30.13
N SER A 574 5.17 5.53 -29.11
CA SER A 574 5.41 6.72 -28.27
C SER A 574 6.86 7.23 -28.31
N ILE A 575 7.62 6.80 -29.33
CA ILE A 575 8.90 7.38 -29.73
C ILE A 575 8.68 8.43 -30.83
N THR A 576 9.40 9.56 -30.74
CA THR A 576 9.46 10.61 -31.78
C THR A 576 10.91 10.92 -32.18
N ASP A 577 11.11 11.82 -33.14
CA ASP A 577 12.45 12.22 -33.62
C ASP A 577 13.38 12.72 -32.49
N GLU A 578 12.84 13.33 -31.42
CA GLU A 578 13.59 13.72 -30.22
C GLU A 578 14.22 12.51 -29.53
N GLY A 579 13.42 11.48 -29.26
CA GLY A 579 13.88 10.24 -28.64
C GLY A 579 14.95 9.56 -29.48
N VAL A 580 14.75 9.48 -30.80
CA VAL A 580 15.72 8.88 -31.72
C VAL A 580 17.03 9.69 -31.79
N ARG A 581 16.97 11.04 -31.77
CA ARG A 581 18.18 11.89 -31.74
C ARG A 581 19.09 11.62 -30.53
N SER A 582 18.57 11.07 -29.43
CA SER A 582 19.40 10.70 -28.26
C SER A 582 20.37 9.54 -28.54
N LEU A 583 20.05 8.66 -29.50
CA LEU A 583 20.84 7.47 -29.85
C LEU A 583 22.21 7.81 -30.45
N LYS A 584 22.42 9.07 -30.89
CA LYS A 584 23.71 9.62 -31.33
C LYS A 584 24.87 9.40 -30.35
N ASN A 585 24.57 9.15 -29.08
CA ASN A 585 25.56 8.90 -28.02
C ASN A 585 26.08 7.45 -27.99
N LEU A 586 25.42 6.51 -28.66
CA LEU A 586 25.76 5.08 -28.67
C LEU A 586 26.81 4.78 -29.76
N LYS A 587 28.02 5.32 -29.57
CA LYS A 587 29.09 5.34 -30.60
C LYS A 587 29.58 3.97 -31.11
N ASN A 588 29.27 2.89 -30.40
CA ASN A 588 29.64 1.52 -30.79
C ASN A 588 28.55 0.79 -31.60
N LEU A 589 27.40 1.42 -31.88
CA LEU A 589 26.39 0.86 -32.77
C LEU A 589 26.96 0.63 -34.18
N LYS A 590 26.73 -0.58 -34.68
CA LYS A 590 27.02 -1.03 -36.05
C LYS A 590 25.74 -1.19 -36.87
N THR A 591 24.62 -1.45 -36.20
CA THR A 591 23.30 -1.62 -36.81
C THR A 591 22.23 -0.92 -35.95
N LEU A 592 21.49 0.01 -36.57
CA LEU A 592 20.33 0.66 -36.00
C LEU A 592 19.14 0.47 -36.93
N LYS A 593 18.12 -0.27 -36.48
CA LYS A 593 16.87 -0.52 -37.22
C LYS A 593 15.72 0.23 -36.56
N LEU A 594 15.03 1.08 -37.33
CA LEU A 594 13.91 1.90 -36.88
C LEU A 594 12.74 1.73 -37.87
N ALA A 595 11.63 1.12 -37.44
CA ALA A 595 10.53 0.81 -38.36
C ALA A 595 9.15 0.98 -37.70
N GLY A 596 8.15 1.45 -38.46
CA GLY A 596 6.77 1.52 -37.97
C GLY A 596 6.54 2.51 -36.81
N ILE A 597 7.45 3.48 -36.63
CA ILE A 597 7.33 4.55 -35.63
C ILE A 597 6.58 5.72 -36.29
N PRO A 598 5.33 6.02 -35.88
CA PRO A 598 4.43 6.90 -36.64
C PRO A 598 4.71 8.41 -36.46
N TYR A 599 5.47 8.79 -35.44
CA TYR A 599 5.79 10.18 -35.09
C TYR A 599 7.26 10.53 -35.38
N LEU A 600 7.77 10.05 -36.53
CA LEU A 600 9.03 10.49 -37.11
C LEU A 600 8.73 11.40 -38.30
N GLU A 601 8.68 12.70 -38.05
CA GLU A 601 8.15 13.71 -38.99
C GLU A 601 9.17 14.09 -40.07
N ASP A 602 10.48 14.10 -39.73
CA ASP A 602 11.57 14.38 -40.66
C ASP A 602 12.61 13.25 -40.68
N LYS A 603 12.21 12.11 -41.25
CA LYS A 603 13.07 10.95 -41.47
C LYS A 603 14.33 11.28 -42.28
N ALA A 604 14.31 12.30 -43.14
CA ALA A 604 15.44 12.66 -43.99
C ALA A 604 16.55 13.38 -43.20
N SER A 605 16.19 14.43 -42.45
CA SER A 605 17.11 15.12 -41.55
C SER A 605 17.56 14.21 -40.41
N LEU A 606 16.65 13.44 -39.81
CA LEU A 606 16.99 12.47 -38.76
C LEU A 606 18.03 11.44 -39.22
N ARG A 607 17.89 10.90 -40.45
CA ARG A 607 18.87 9.95 -41.01
C ARG A 607 20.24 10.60 -41.23
N LYS A 608 20.28 11.84 -41.74
CA LYS A 608 21.52 12.61 -41.89
C LYS A 608 22.18 12.87 -40.53
N GLU A 609 21.42 13.40 -39.58
CA GLU A 609 21.86 13.71 -38.21
C GLU A 609 22.40 12.49 -37.45
N LEU A 610 21.84 11.30 -37.69
CA LEU A 610 22.33 10.05 -37.12
C LEU A 610 23.60 9.57 -37.84
N ALA A 611 23.65 9.63 -39.17
CA ALA A 611 24.81 9.18 -39.94
C ALA A 611 26.07 10.03 -39.67
N GLU A 612 25.92 11.35 -39.54
CA GLU A 612 27.00 12.26 -39.13
C GLU A 612 27.52 11.95 -37.71
N ALA A 613 26.64 11.51 -36.81
CA ALA A 613 26.99 11.20 -35.42
C ALA A 613 27.49 9.76 -35.20
N LEU A 614 27.09 8.81 -36.06
CA LEU A 614 27.36 7.38 -35.98
C LEU A 614 27.89 6.85 -37.35
N PRO A 615 29.05 7.34 -37.84
CA PRO A 615 29.51 7.09 -39.21
C PRO A 615 29.85 5.62 -39.52
N ASN A 616 29.97 4.78 -38.50
CA ASN A 616 30.22 3.33 -38.62
C ASN A 616 28.95 2.48 -38.44
N CYS A 617 27.76 3.09 -38.38
CA CYS A 617 26.49 2.42 -38.14
C CYS A 617 25.64 2.33 -39.41
N THR A 618 25.20 1.12 -39.76
CA THR A 618 24.17 0.88 -40.77
C THR A 618 22.81 1.30 -40.19
N ILE A 619 22.27 2.42 -40.68
CA ILE A 619 20.99 2.97 -40.25
C ILE A 619 19.90 2.61 -41.26
N GLU A 620 19.01 1.71 -40.84
CA GLU A 620 17.76 1.37 -41.51
C GLU A 620 16.61 2.15 -40.84
N LEU A 621 15.85 2.90 -41.65
CA LEU A 621 14.79 3.79 -41.17
C LEU A 621 13.60 3.69 -42.15
N GLU A 622 12.52 3.06 -41.70
CA GLU A 622 11.32 2.69 -42.49
C GLU A 622 10.05 3.41 -42.02
#